data_AF-A0A3C0YSC3-F1
#
_entry.id   AF-A0A3C0YSC3-F1
#
_cell.length_a   1.000
_cell.length_b   1.000
_cell.length_c   1.000
_cell.angle_alpha   90.00
_cell.angle_beta   90.00
_cell.angle_gamma   90.00
#
_symmetry.space_group_name_H-M   'P 1'
#
loop_
_entity.id
_entity.type
_entity.pdbx_description
1 polymer ?
#
loop_
_entity_poly.entity_id
_entity_poly.type
_entity_poly.pdbx_seq_one_letter_code
_entity_poly.pdbx_strand_id
1 'polypeptide(L)'
;MNLKAVLKQLKFGQVIPPQIKNNGALAGNTYFDTLGLSAVLFLLEIGATDVVIGSTDTSTPLFLEECDTSGGNYTKVADSELAAVIADNGDSKLRAVAVDLTKTHKRFIRWNAPTAGNSTGANLSSIAIGFPSDVLPSSAAQQGLEELVEA
;
A
#
# COMPACT_ATOMS: atom_id res chain seq x y z
N MET A 1 27.65 3.29 4.49
CA MET A 1 26.28 2.91 4.93
C MET A 1 26.27 1.41 5.19
N ASN A 2 25.91 0.97 6.40
CA ASN A 2 25.83 -0.45 6.73
C ASN A 2 24.47 -1.00 6.28
N LEU A 3 24.44 -1.68 5.13
CA LEU A 3 23.21 -2.22 4.54
C LEU A 3 22.44 -3.13 5.51
N LYS A 4 23.16 -3.91 6.34
CA LYS A 4 22.54 -4.79 7.35
C LYS A 4 21.81 -4.01 8.44
N ALA A 5 22.32 -2.85 8.84
CA ALA A 5 21.65 -1.98 9.81
C ALA A 5 20.39 -1.35 9.22
N VAL A 6 20.44 -0.97 7.94
CA VAL A 6 19.30 -0.36 7.23
C VAL A 6 18.18 -1.37 7.02
N LEU A 7 18.50 -2.58 6.56
CA LEU A 7 17.51 -3.64 6.31
C LEU A 7 16.76 -4.06 7.58
N LYS A 8 17.39 -4.00 8.76
CA LYS A 8 16.74 -4.29 10.05
C LYS A 8 15.67 -3.29 10.45
N GLN A 9 15.68 -2.10 9.85
CA GLN A 9 14.82 -1.00 10.23
C GLN A 9 13.72 -0.73 9.20
N LEU A 10 13.71 -1.49 8.11
CA LEU A 10 12.61 -1.47 7.15
C LEU A 10 11.41 -2.22 7.72
N LYS A 11 10.23 -1.63 7.57
CA LYS A 11 8.97 -2.27 7.90
C LYS A 11 8.33 -2.78 6.61
N PHE A 12 7.99 -4.06 6.55
CA PHE A 12 7.28 -4.64 5.40
C PHE A 12 5.88 -4.99 5.82
N GLY A 13 4.90 -4.73 4.95
CA GLY A 13 3.51 -5.10 5.20
C GLY A 13 2.84 -5.50 3.90
N GLN A 14 2.07 -6.59 3.96
CA GLN A 14 1.17 -6.94 2.88
C GLN A 14 -0.08 -6.06 2.98
N VAL A 15 -0.40 -5.35 1.90
CA VAL A 15 -1.55 -4.44 1.82
C VAL A 15 -2.72 -5.12 1.12
N ILE A 16 -2.43 -5.84 0.02
CA ILE A 16 -3.41 -6.64 -0.71
C ILE A 16 -2.82 -8.04 -0.91
N PRO A 17 -3.46 -9.11 -0.42
CA PRO A 17 -3.04 -10.47 -0.72
C PRO A 17 -3.06 -10.73 -2.23
N PRO A 18 -2.07 -11.50 -2.76
CA PRO A 18 -2.13 -11.98 -4.12
C PRO A 18 -3.45 -12.71 -4.37
N GLN A 19 -4.22 -12.24 -5.34
CA GLN A 19 -5.51 -12.81 -5.68
C GLN A 19 -5.89 -12.49 -7.12
N ILE A 20 -6.73 -13.36 -7.70
CA ILE A 20 -7.43 -13.08 -8.94
C ILE A 20 -8.84 -12.61 -8.60
N LYS A 21 -9.25 -11.48 -9.17
CA LYS A 21 -10.60 -10.94 -9.01
C LYS A 21 -11.25 -10.71 -10.37
N ASN A 22 -12.50 -11.13 -10.51
CA ASN A 22 -13.22 -11.11 -11.77
C ASN A 22 -14.54 -10.33 -11.74
N ASN A 23 -14.84 -9.67 -10.63
CA ASN A 23 -15.88 -8.64 -10.47
C ASN A 23 -15.81 -8.05 -9.06
N GLY A 24 -15.86 -6.71 -8.94
CA GLY A 24 -15.97 -6.02 -7.66
C GLY A 24 -14.65 -5.87 -6.90
N ALA A 25 -14.76 -5.45 -5.64
CA ALA A 25 -13.60 -5.11 -4.81
C ALA A 25 -12.71 -6.32 -4.48
N LEU A 26 -11.40 -6.12 -4.53
CA LEU A 26 -10.41 -7.07 -4.04
C LEU A 26 -10.56 -7.23 -2.52
N ALA A 27 -10.49 -8.49 -2.07
CA ALA A 27 -10.66 -8.82 -0.65
C ALA A 27 -9.35 -8.59 0.11
N GLY A 28 -9.45 -8.36 1.42
CA GLY A 28 -8.27 -8.25 2.28
C GLY A 28 -7.38 -7.04 2.02
N ASN A 29 -7.89 -6.01 1.34
CA ASN A 29 -7.24 -4.71 1.24
C ASN A 29 -7.17 -4.07 2.64
N THR A 30 -6.00 -4.18 3.28
CA THR A 30 -5.75 -3.68 4.63
C THR A 30 -4.92 -2.40 4.60
N TYR A 31 -4.74 -1.79 5.77
CA TYR A 31 -3.88 -0.62 5.92
C TYR A 31 -2.46 -0.98 6.34
N PHE A 32 -1.54 -0.09 6.02
CA PHE A 32 -0.19 -0.07 6.55
C PHE A 32 -0.08 1.02 7.62
N ASP A 33 0.40 0.65 8.80
CA ASP A 33 0.66 1.58 9.90
C ASP A 33 2.02 2.25 9.72
N THR A 34 2.01 3.56 9.52
CA THR A 34 3.21 4.35 9.22
C THR A 34 3.94 4.88 10.45
N LEU A 35 3.51 4.53 11.66
CA LEU A 35 4.14 5.03 12.89
C LEU A 35 5.65 4.71 12.94
N GLY A 36 6.46 5.74 13.20
CA GLY A 36 7.91 5.64 13.31
C GLY A 36 8.68 5.70 11.99
N LEU A 37 8.00 5.98 10.87
CA LEU A 37 8.59 6.01 9.53
C LEU A 37 8.73 7.44 8.98
N SER A 38 9.71 7.65 8.09
CA SER A 38 9.88 8.89 7.32
C SER A 38 9.36 8.80 5.89
N ALA A 39 9.25 7.60 5.34
CA ALA A 39 8.68 7.36 4.03
C ALA A 39 8.06 5.97 3.95
N VAL A 40 7.17 5.79 2.99
CA VAL A 40 6.63 4.47 2.64
C VAL A 40 6.47 4.35 1.13
N LEU A 41 6.85 3.20 0.58
CA LEU A 41 6.62 2.83 -0.81
C LEU A 41 5.54 1.76 -0.88
N PHE A 42 4.41 2.08 -1.51
CA PHE A 42 3.39 1.09 -1.86
C PHE A 42 3.71 0.54 -3.24
N LEU A 43 4.09 -0.73 -3.29
CA LEU A 43 4.36 -1.48 -4.51
C LEU A 43 3.12 -2.30 -4.88
N LEU A 44 2.68 -2.15 -6.11
CA LEU A 44 1.57 -2.88 -6.71
C LEU A 44 2.13 -3.82 -7.78
N GLU A 45 1.89 -5.10 -7.58
CA GLU A 45 2.24 -6.15 -8.54
C GLU A 45 1.01 -6.54 -9.34
N ILE A 46 1.12 -6.44 -10.66
CA ILE A 46 0.05 -6.77 -11.60
C ILE A 46 0.48 -8.04 -12.34
N GLY A 47 -0.30 -9.11 -12.16
CA GLY A 47 -0.13 -10.36 -12.89
C GLY A 47 -0.83 -10.31 -14.25
N ALA A 48 -1.47 -11.41 -14.64
CA ALA A 48 -2.33 -11.44 -15.82
C ALA A 48 -3.63 -10.66 -15.56
N THR A 49 -4.06 -9.91 -16.57
CA THR A 49 -5.24 -9.05 -16.56
C THR A 49 -6.06 -9.30 -17.81
N ASP A 50 -7.36 -9.52 -17.64
CA ASP A 50 -8.37 -9.57 -18.71
C ASP A 50 -9.53 -8.59 -18.41
N VAL A 51 -9.37 -7.77 -17.37
CA VAL A 51 -10.32 -6.74 -16.93
C VAL A 51 -9.58 -5.51 -16.44
N VAL A 52 -10.23 -4.36 -16.61
CA VAL A 52 -9.76 -3.09 -16.02
C VAL A 52 -9.85 -3.15 -14.49
N ILE A 53 -8.83 -2.62 -13.82
CA ILE A 53 -8.82 -2.39 -12.37
C ILE A 53 -8.77 -0.90 -12.08
N GLY A 54 -9.69 -0.42 -11.25
CA GLY A 54 -9.72 0.95 -10.73
C GLY A 54 -10.01 1.01 -9.23
N SER A 55 -10.31 2.20 -8.72
CA SER A 55 -10.57 2.51 -7.31
C SER A 55 -12.07 2.70 -7.09
N THR A 56 -12.71 1.87 -6.27
CA THR A 56 -14.18 1.78 -6.07
C THR A 56 -14.94 1.34 -7.33
N ASP A 57 -14.62 1.91 -8.49
CA ASP A 57 -15.11 1.56 -9.82
C ASP A 57 -13.96 1.34 -10.82
N THR A 58 -14.27 0.95 -12.06
CA THR A 58 -13.28 0.65 -13.11
C THR A 58 -12.85 1.85 -13.96
N SER A 59 -13.34 3.06 -13.64
CA SER A 59 -13.04 4.30 -14.37
C SER A 59 -12.13 5.24 -13.59
N THR A 60 -12.03 5.07 -12.27
CA THR A 60 -11.20 5.85 -11.38
C THR A 60 -9.84 5.18 -11.19
N PRO A 61 -8.70 5.84 -11.48
CA PRO A 61 -7.37 5.28 -11.22
C PRO A 61 -7.18 4.92 -9.74
N LEU A 62 -6.32 3.92 -9.46
CA LEU A 62 -5.97 3.58 -8.08
C LEU A 62 -5.22 4.74 -7.40
N PHE A 63 -5.51 4.95 -6.13
CA PHE A 63 -4.84 5.94 -5.30
C PHE A 63 -4.75 5.50 -3.85
N LEU A 64 -3.93 6.19 -3.08
CA LEU A 64 -3.79 5.94 -1.65
C LEU A 64 -4.76 6.81 -0.86
N GLU A 65 -5.29 6.24 0.20
CA GLU A 65 -6.10 6.94 1.18
C GLU A 65 -5.55 6.71 2.58
N GLU A 66 -5.75 7.70 3.44
CA GLU A 66 -5.18 7.75 4.77
C GLU A 66 -6.21 8.07 5.87
N CYS A 67 -5.97 7.56 7.07
CA CYS A 67 -6.82 7.77 8.24
C CYS A 67 -6.00 7.87 9.53
N ASP A 68 -6.49 8.65 10.51
CA ASP A 68 -5.87 8.77 11.83
C ASP A 68 -6.18 7.60 12.75
N THR A 69 -7.29 6.90 12.50
CA THR A 69 -7.78 5.79 13.31
C THR A 69 -7.88 4.51 12.49
N SER A 70 -7.53 3.38 13.11
CA SER A 70 -7.70 2.07 12.46
C SER A 70 -9.18 1.85 12.16
N GLY A 71 -9.48 1.48 10.91
CA GLY A 71 -10.85 1.27 10.44
C GLY A 71 -11.72 2.54 10.39
N GLY A 72 -11.14 3.74 10.52
CA GLY A 72 -11.87 5.00 10.45
C GLY A 72 -12.27 5.42 9.05
N ASN A 73 -12.61 6.71 8.91
CA ASN A 73 -12.93 7.32 7.62
C ASN A 73 -11.65 7.71 6.89
N TYR A 74 -11.35 7.02 5.80
CA TYR A 74 -10.18 7.29 4.99
C TYR A 74 -10.44 8.45 4.03
N THR A 75 -9.40 9.25 3.82
CA THR A 75 -9.39 10.38 2.88
C THR A 75 -8.25 10.21 1.90
N LYS A 76 -8.46 10.57 0.63
CA LYS A 76 -7.43 10.50 -0.40
C LYS A 76 -6.16 11.25 0.01
N VAL A 77 -5.01 10.60 -0.16
CA VAL A 77 -3.69 11.22 -0.09
C VAL A 77 -3.49 12.03 -1.37
N ALA A 78 -3.13 13.31 -1.24
CA ALA A 78 -2.89 14.18 -2.39
C ALA A 78 -1.81 13.60 -3.31
N ASP A 79 -2.02 13.75 -4.63
CA ASP A 79 -1.08 13.34 -5.68
C ASP A 79 -0.64 11.86 -5.66
N SER A 80 -1.43 11.00 -5.00
CA SER A 80 -1.16 9.56 -4.88
C SER A 80 -1.82 8.70 -5.97
N GLU A 81 -2.49 9.32 -6.94
CA GLU A 81 -3.17 8.64 -8.04
C GLU A 81 -2.18 8.07 -9.04
N LEU A 82 -2.45 6.86 -9.51
CA LEU A 82 -1.85 6.37 -10.73
C LEU A 82 -2.30 7.23 -11.92
N ALA A 83 -1.43 7.38 -12.92
CA ALA A 83 -1.73 8.17 -14.11
C ALA A 83 -2.98 7.70 -14.88
N ALA A 84 -3.33 6.41 -14.76
CA ALA A 84 -4.53 5.82 -15.34
C ALA A 84 -4.90 4.54 -14.55
N VAL A 85 -6.13 4.07 -14.77
CA VAL A 85 -6.57 2.72 -14.39
C VAL A 85 -5.62 1.66 -14.96
N ILE A 86 -5.62 0.47 -14.36
CA ILE A 86 -4.90 -0.68 -14.92
C ILE A 86 -5.78 -1.23 -16.03
N ALA A 87 -5.31 -1.17 -17.26
CA ALA A 87 -6.03 -1.70 -18.41
C ALA A 87 -6.13 -3.24 -18.35
N ASP A 88 -7.07 -3.79 -19.12
CA ASP A 88 -7.31 -5.23 -19.32
C ASP A 88 -6.22 -5.95 -20.13
N ASN A 89 -5.12 -5.26 -20.43
CA ASN A 89 -3.91 -5.79 -21.04
C ASN A 89 -2.66 -5.27 -20.31
N GLY A 90 -2.84 -4.84 -19.06
CA GLY A 90 -1.82 -4.24 -18.20
C GLY A 90 -0.82 -5.23 -17.61
N ASP A 91 -0.61 -6.37 -18.28
CA ASP A 91 0.01 -7.57 -17.72
C ASP A 91 1.46 -7.36 -17.28
N SER A 92 1.81 -8.06 -16.20
CA SER A 92 3.20 -8.22 -15.73
C SER A 92 3.92 -6.89 -15.53
N LYS A 93 3.21 -5.92 -14.93
CA LYS A 93 3.74 -4.59 -14.60
C LYS A 93 3.84 -4.41 -13.10
N LEU A 94 4.85 -3.64 -12.71
CA LEU A 94 4.97 -3.10 -11.36
C LEU A 94 4.62 -1.62 -11.41
N ARG A 95 3.81 -1.17 -10.45
CA ARG A 95 3.51 0.25 -10.23
C ARG A 95 3.80 0.56 -8.78
N ALA A 96 4.19 1.79 -8.49
CA ALA A 96 4.43 2.18 -7.12
C ALA A 96 4.04 3.61 -6.84
N VAL A 97 3.66 3.87 -5.60
CA VAL A 97 3.41 5.21 -5.06
C VAL A 97 4.29 5.38 -3.82
N ALA A 98 5.14 6.38 -3.84
CA ALA A 98 5.98 6.74 -2.70
C ALA A 98 5.32 7.89 -1.93
N VAL A 99 5.23 7.74 -0.61
CA VAL A 99 4.69 8.76 0.28
C VAL A 99 5.82 9.25 1.18
N ASP A 100 6.02 10.56 1.18
CA ASP A 100 6.91 11.27 2.08
C ASP A 100 6.16 11.58 3.39
N LEU A 101 6.51 10.88 4.47
CA LEU A 101 5.88 11.01 5.77
C LEU A 101 6.50 12.13 6.61
N THR A 102 7.52 12.84 6.11
CA THR A 102 8.01 14.07 6.76
C THR A 102 7.04 15.24 6.57
N LYS A 103 6.10 15.11 5.63
CA LYS A 103 4.99 16.04 5.40
C LYS A 103 3.76 15.66 6.24
N THR A 104 2.74 16.52 6.25
CA THR A 104 1.45 16.18 6.85
C THR A 104 0.85 14.95 6.17
N HIS A 105 0.66 13.90 6.96
CA HIS A 105 0.06 12.63 6.58
C HIS A 105 -0.72 12.07 7.79
N LYS A 106 -1.60 11.11 7.53
CA LYS A 106 -2.26 10.33 8.60
C LYS A 106 -1.63 8.95 8.73
N ARG A 107 -1.81 8.34 9.91
CA ARG A 107 -1.08 7.13 10.33
C ARG A 107 -1.36 5.88 9.51
N PHE A 108 -2.61 5.65 9.13
CA PHE A 108 -3.01 4.40 8.47
C PHE A 108 -3.23 4.68 6.99
N ILE A 109 -2.40 4.11 6.12
CA ILE A 109 -2.46 4.34 4.66
C ILE A 109 -2.78 3.03 3.94
N ARG A 110 -3.66 3.06 2.94
CA ARG A 110 -4.02 1.92 2.10
C ARG A 110 -4.38 2.35 0.68
N TRP A 111 -4.55 1.38 -0.22
CA TRP A 111 -5.20 1.63 -1.50
C TRP A 111 -6.70 1.88 -1.30
N ASN A 112 -7.28 2.85 -1.99
CA ASN A 112 -8.73 3.02 -1.99
C ASN A 112 -9.37 1.88 -2.80
N ALA A 113 -10.18 1.06 -2.11
CA ALA A 113 -11.01 -0.03 -2.62
C ALA A 113 -10.71 -0.52 -4.06
N PRO A 114 -9.59 -1.21 -4.33
CA PRO A 114 -9.27 -1.69 -5.66
C PRO A 114 -10.38 -2.61 -6.17
N THR A 115 -10.92 -2.31 -7.35
CA THR A 115 -12.11 -2.96 -7.93
C THR A 115 -11.81 -3.44 -9.33
N ALA A 116 -12.07 -4.73 -9.58
CA ALA A 116 -11.96 -5.35 -10.89
C ALA A 116 -13.29 -5.26 -11.67
N GLY A 117 -13.20 -5.10 -12.98
CA GLY A 117 -14.34 -5.26 -13.89
C GLY A 117 -14.88 -6.69 -13.96
N ASN A 118 -15.91 -6.90 -14.77
CA ASN A 118 -16.64 -8.17 -14.85
C ASN A 118 -16.29 -8.96 -16.13
N SER A 119 -15.26 -9.82 -16.08
CA SER A 119 -14.83 -10.73 -17.16
C SER A 119 -14.04 -11.93 -16.58
N THR A 120 -13.02 -12.45 -17.28
CA THR A 120 -12.19 -13.60 -16.83
C THR A 120 -11.48 -13.33 -15.50
N GLY A 121 -10.85 -12.17 -15.35
CA GLY A 121 -10.29 -11.69 -14.08
C GLY A 121 -8.98 -10.91 -14.23
N ALA A 122 -8.51 -10.35 -13.13
CA ALA A 122 -7.21 -9.71 -13.04
C ALA A 122 -6.50 -10.11 -11.74
N ASN A 123 -5.22 -10.42 -11.86
CA ASN A 123 -4.35 -10.79 -10.76
C ASN A 123 -3.62 -9.56 -10.23
N LEU A 124 -3.74 -9.30 -8.94
CA LEU A 124 -3.09 -8.16 -8.30
C LEU A 124 -2.68 -8.49 -6.86
N SER A 125 -1.53 -7.95 -6.46
CA SER A 125 -1.02 -7.99 -5.09
C SER A 125 -0.41 -6.64 -4.73
N SER A 126 -0.28 -6.34 -3.44
CA SER A 126 0.44 -5.15 -3.00
C SER A 126 1.16 -5.34 -1.68
N ILE A 127 2.36 -4.77 -1.61
CA ILE A 127 3.14 -4.64 -0.39
C ILE A 127 3.47 -3.16 -0.13
N ALA A 128 3.63 -2.81 1.13
CA ALA A 128 4.18 -1.54 1.58
C ALA A 128 5.58 -1.78 2.18
N ILE A 129 6.50 -0.89 1.85
CA ILE A 129 7.88 -0.87 2.34
C ILE A 129 8.09 0.46 3.06
N GLY A 130 8.14 0.41 4.38
CA GLY A 130 8.36 1.53 5.27
C GLY A 130 9.84 1.79 5.52
N PHE A 131 10.24 3.04 5.44
CA PHE A 131 11.60 3.52 5.71
C PHE A 131 11.61 4.28 7.04
N PRO A 132 12.50 3.96 7.97
CA PRO A 132 12.56 4.59 9.29
C PRO A 132 12.93 6.08 9.16
N SER A 133 12.56 6.89 10.15
CA SER A 133 13.08 8.27 10.23
C SER A 133 14.53 8.31 10.69
N ASP A 134 15.25 9.39 10.38
CA ASP A 134 16.63 9.62 10.87
C ASP A 134 16.71 9.56 12.42
N VAL A 135 15.58 9.83 13.10
CA VAL A 135 15.40 9.58 14.53
C VAL A 135 14.90 8.16 14.75
N LEU A 136 15.76 7.35 15.37
CA LEU A 136 15.51 5.94 15.62
C LEU A 136 14.42 5.77 16.70
N PRO A 137 13.31 5.08 16.39
CA PRO A 137 12.33 4.69 17.41
C PRO A 137 12.95 3.68 18.38
N SER A 138 12.96 4.00 19.68
CA SER A 138 13.63 3.25 20.75
C SER A 138 12.73 2.28 21.51
N SER A 139 11.48 2.10 21.06
CA SER A 139 10.54 1.14 21.66
C SER A 139 9.67 0.44 20.61
N ALA A 140 9.12 -0.72 20.95
CA ALA A 140 8.19 -1.48 20.11
C ALA A 140 7.01 -0.60 19.66
N ALA A 141 6.41 0.15 20.59
CA ALA A 141 5.31 1.06 20.30
C ALA A 141 5.71 2.15 19.29
N GLN A 142 6.92 2.71 19.40
CA GLN A 142 7.41 3.72 18.45
C GLN A 142 7.73 3.13 17.07
N GLN A 143 7.97 1.83 16.98
CA GLN A 143 8.14 1.08 15.72
C GLN A 143 6.80 0.57 15.15
N GLY A 144 5.67 0.80 15.85
CA GLY A 144 4.37 0.26 15.49
C GLY A 144 4.32 -1.27 15.59
N LEU A 145 5.12 -1.85 16.49
CA LEU A 145 5.14 -3.28 16.83
C LEU A 145 4.34 -3.52 18.10
N GLU A 146 3.68 -4.68 18.19
CA GLU A 146 3.00 -5.13 19.40
C GLU A 146 4.00 -5.61 20.47
N GLU A 147 5.12 -6.20 20.05
CA GLU A 147 6.20 -6.66 20.92
C GLU A 147 7.55 -6.58 20.18
N LEU A 148 8.63 -6.26 20.90
CA LEU A 148 10.02 -6.36 20.42
C LEU A 148 10.82 -7.19 21.42
N VAL A 149 11.37 -8.32 20.97
CA VAL A 149 12.29 -9.16 21.74
C VAL A 149 13.69 -9.00 21.16
N GLU A 150 14.63 -8.53 21.98
CA GLU A 150 16.05 -8.40 21.60
C GLU A 150 16.87 -9.47 22.33
N ALA A 151 17.70 -10.22 21.59
CA ALA A 151 18.58 -11.28 22.10
C ALA A 151 20.03 -11.07 21.67
#